data_AF-A0A177BCB7-F1
#
_entry.id   AF-A0A177BCB7-F1
#
_cell.length_a   1.000
_cell.length_b   1.000
_cell.length_c   1.000
_cell.angle_alpha   90.00
_cell.angle_beta   90.00
_cell.angle_gamma   90.00
#
_symmetry.space_group_name_H-M   'P 1'
#
loop_
_entity.id
_entity.type
_entity.pdbx_description
1 polymer ?
#
loop_
_entity_poly.entity_id
_entity_poly.type
_entity_poly.pdbx_seq_one_letter_code
_entity_poly.pdbx_strand_id
1 'polypeptide(L)'
;MIKSDLCENDSLLENETSICKEGLNNETKNVSIIDPQQPNQRSRLILYFFIYLIGVSILLPYNIFISAYQYFVQHKLKFVDQKDGTTNVYQDYYISYVGISVQALALVTAALNNFTSLFNRFTLLQRIKISYIAAILFCLISIILAIVDTSNYVFCYFIMTIFMAFLINGFQSILQCCTFGYIATLDKTYLNCVNIGMNTSGVVTTLLVMLTSAVFEKNLSYAGILLFSIALLITLIAFAASQSIPNTMAYKYEINKTKVIKVSQKIDNEENVSLHHPYFKALVVFLNFNLFALLGSLLASVYCSQNDNFYLITTISRILFLPLALLFNLSPKETRFIPRLIKSDLMFGIFVSLLAISNGYILSGAVMMIPENLPNKIKGSSAMLAGLVILSAIFLGLCLAFPLNYLSLLENSNSANLII
;
A
#
# COMPACT_ATOMS: atom_id res chain seq x y z
N MET A 1 -20.65 -70.19 6.78
CA MET A 1 -19.37 -70.28 7.50
C MET A 1 -18.79 -68.88 7.58
N ILE A 2 -19.14 -68.17 8.66
CA ILE A 2 -18.59 -66.87 9.07
C ILE A 2 -18.32 -67.04 10.58
N LYS A 3 -17.20 -66.47 11.06
CA LYS A 3 -16.66 -66.43 12.44
C LYS A 3 -15.64 -67.52 12.81
N SER A 4 -14.37 -67.16 12.75
CA SER A 4 -13.40 -67.18 13.86
C SER A 4 -12.04 -66.79 13.27
N ASP A 5 -11.42 -65.72 13.77
CA ASP A 5 -9.95 -65.46 13.82
C ASP A 5 -9.69 -63.97 14.10
N LEU A 6 -10.36 -63.46 15.14
CA LEU A 6 -10.10 -62.17 15.79
C LEU A 6 -9.93 -62.49 17.27
N CYS A 7 -8.73 -62.90 17.72
CA CYS A 7 -8.40 -62.94 19.15
C CYS A 7 -6.92 -63.22 19.53
N GLU A 8 -5.92 -63.05 18.65
CA GLU A 8 -4.52 -63.38 19.03
C GLU A 8 -3.46 -62.28 18.84
N ASN A 9 -3.83 -61.05 18.46
CA ASN A 9 -2.87 -59.97 18.23
C ASN A 9 -2.91 -58.80 19.23
N ASP A 10 -3.77 -58.84 20.27
CA ASP A 10 -3.90 -57.72 21.22
C ASP A 10 -2.87 -57.74 22.38
N SER A 11 -2.21 -58.88 22.64
CA SER A 11 -1.26 -59.01 23.75
C SER A 11 0.17 -58.52 23.44
N LEU A 12 0.50 -58.28 22.16
CA LEU A 12 1.78 -57.69 21.75
C LEU A 12 1.73 -56.16 21.68
N LEU A 13 0.54 -55.56 21.55
CA LEU A 13 0.37 -54.10 21.47
C LEU A 13 0.39 -53.40 22.84
N GLU A 14 0.05 -54.11 23.92
CA GLU A 14 0.05 -53.56 25.29
C GLU A 14 1.46 -53.48 25.92
N ASN A 15 2.42 -54.29 25.45
CA ASN A 15 3.80 -54.24 25.96
C ASN A 15 4.68 -53.19 25.26
N GLU A 16 4.40 -52.82 24.01
CA GLU A 16 5.12 -51.71 23.35
C GLU A 16 4.63 -50.34 23.86
N THR A 17 3.38 -50.24 24.29
CA THR A 17 2.81 -49.00 24.83
C THR A 17 3.23 -48.69 26.27
N SER A 18 3.71 -49.68 27.04
CA SER A 18 4.29 -49.46 28.37
C SER A 18 5.75 -48.98 28.28
N ILE A 19 6.55 -49.54 27.37
CA ILE A 19 7.96 -49.16 27.15
C ILE A 19 8.05 -47.73 26.56
N CYS A 20 7.13 -47.33 25.67
CA CYS A 20 7.07 -45.96 25.16
C CYS A 20 6.63 -44.93 26.22
N LYS A 21 5.92 -45.33 27.28
CA LYS A 21 5.52 -44.43 28.38
C LYS A 21 6.64 -44.21 29.40
N GLU A 22 7.50 -45.20 29.63
CA GLU A 22 8.67 -45.03 30.51
C GLU A 22 9.82 -44.26 29.85
N GLY A 23 9.95 -44.33 28.52
CA GLY A 23 10.90 -43.49 27.76
C GLY A 23 10.53 -42.00 27.73
N LEU A 24 9.24 -41.66 27.74
CA LEU A 24 8.77 -40.27 27.67
C LEU A 24 8.89 -39.50 28.99
N ASN A 25 8.86 -40.21 30.13
CA ASN A 25 8.92 -39.59 31.45
C ASN A 25 10.34 -39.23 31.91
N ASN A 26 11.37 -39.79 31.27
CA ASN A 26 12.77 -39.52 31.63
C ASN A 26 13.48 -38.50 30.72
N GLU A 27 12.98 -38.25 29.50
CA GLU A 27 13.54 -37.20 28.61
C GLU A 27 12.91 -35.81 28.82
N THR A 28 11.81 -35.71 29.56
CA THR A 28 11.13 -34.43 29.84
C THR A 28 11.77 -33.59 30.95
N LYS A 29 12.93 -33.99 31.50
CA LYS A 29 13.60 -33.24 32.57
C LYS A 29 14.77 -32.35 32.16
N ASN A 30 15.18 -32.29 30.90
CA ASN A 30 16.31 -31.44 30.47
C ASN A 30 16.12 -30.73 29.12
N VAL A 31 14.88 -30.38 28.75
CA VAL A 31 14.73 -29.25 27.82
C VAL A 31 14.73 -28.01 28.70
N SER A 32 15.88 -27.34 28.80
CA SER A 32 15.90 -25.95 29.21
C SER A 32 15.03 -25.20 28.21
N ILE A 33 13.78 -24.95 28.59
CA ILE A 33 12.99 -23.88 28.00
C ILE A 33 13.82 -22.65 28.33
N ILE A 34 14.70 -22.27 27.41
CA ILE A 34 15.21 -20.91 27.38
C ILE A 34 13.93 -20.12 27.12
N ASP A 35 13.26 -19.70 28.19
CA ASP A 35 12.25 -18.65 28.10
C ASP A 35 12.97 -17.55 27.33
N PRO A 36 12.59 -17.30 26.06
CA PRO A 36 13.33 -16.34 25.29
C PRO A 36 13.15 -15.04 26.07
N GLN A 37 14.25 -14.47 26.57
CA GLN A 37 14.17 -13.28 27.39
C GLN A 37 13.29 -12.27 26.66
N GLN A 38 12.20 -11.86 27.31
CA GLN A 38 11.22 -10.99 26.71
C GLN A 38 11.98 -9.76 26.17
N PRO A 39 11.85 -9.43 24.88
CA PRO A 39 12.70 -8.43 24.26
C PRO A 39 12.44 -7.10 24.93
N ASN A 40 13.51 -6.42 25.32
CA ASN A 40 13.44 -5.08 25.90
C ASN A 40 12.57 -4.19 25.02
N GLN A 41 11.75 -3.32 25.63
CA GLN A 41 10.81 -2.42 24.94
C GLN A 41 11.47 -1.66 23.78
N ARG A 42 12.73 -1.26 23.94
CA ARG A 42 13.54 -0.62 22.90
C ARG A 42 13.67 -1.49 21.63
N SER A 43 13.94 -2.78 21.76
CA SER A 43 14.08 -3.65 20.58
C SER A 43 12.75 -3.84 19.84
N ARG A 44 11.62 -3.83 20.56
CA ARG A 44 10.28 -3.91 19.93
C ARG A 44 9.95 -2.63 19.19
N LEU A 45 10.25 -1.46 19.78
CA LEU A 45 10.08 -0.16 19.13
C LEU A 45 10.96 -0.02 17.88
N ILE A 46 12.22 -0.46 17.94
CA ILE A 46 13.13 -0.45 16.77
C ILE A 46 12.59 -1.32 15.64
N LEU A 47 12.11 -2.53 15.95
CA LEU A 47 11.49 -3.41 14.97
C LEU A 47 10.25 -2.76 14.34
N TYR A 48 9.37 -2.19 15.16
CA TYR A 48 8.17 -1.49 14.70
C TYR A 48 8.52 -0.32 13.78
N PHE A 49 9.52 0.49 14.16
CA PHE A 49 10.00 1.62 13.36
C PHE A 49 10.61 1.17 12.03
N PHE A 50 11.39 0.09 11.99
CA PHE A 50 11.93 -0.45 10.74
C PHE A 50 10.81 -0.96 9.81
N ILE A 51 9.81 -1.64 10.35
CA ILE A 51 8.65 -2.12 9.57
C ILE A 51 7.82 -0.94 9.06
N TYR A 52 7.63 0.09 9.88
CA TYR A 52 7.00 1.35 9.48
C TYR A 52 7.75 2.02 8.31
N LEU A 53 9.08 2.16 8.40
CA LEU A 53 9.90 2.74 7.34
C LEU A 53 9.81 1.94 6.03
N ILE A 54 9.77 0.61 6.11
CA ILE A 54 9.52 -0.23 4.93
C ILE A 54 8.16 0.13 4.33
N GLY A 55 7.10 0.20 5.15
CA GLY A 55 5.77 0.63 4.73
C GLY A 55 5.78 1.98 3.99
N VAL A 56 6.46 2.98 4.54
CA VAL A 56 6.62 4.30 3.88
C VAL A 56 7.28 4.14 2.52
N SER A 57 8.39 3.41 2.44
CA SER A 57 9.18 3.28 1.21
C SER A 57 8.49 2.49 0.09
N ILE A 58 7.51 1.63 0.40
CA ILE A 58 6.80 0.84 -0.61
C ILE A 58 6.13 1.75 -1.63
N LEU A 59 5.36 2.76 -1.20
CA LEU A 59 4.62 3.61 -2.13
C LEU A 59 5.31 4.95 -2.42
N LEU A 60 6.29 5.37 -1.64
CA LEU A 60 6.83 6.73 -1.70
C LEU A 60 7.40 7.12 -3.09
N PRO A 61 8.26 6.33 -3.75
CA PRO A 61 8.82 6.73 -5.06
C PRO A 61 7.73 6.94 -6.11
N TYR A 62 6.74 6.05 -6.13
CA TYR A 62 5.59 6.15 -7.03
C TYR A 62 4.69 7.33 -6.68
N ASN A 63 4.35 7.52 -5.40
CA ASN A 63 3.50 8.62 -4.94
C ASN A 63 4.11 9.97 -5.32
N ILE A 64 5.42 10.14 -5.11
CA ILE A 64 6.15 11.35 -5.53
C ILE A 64 6.09 11.51 -7.05
N PHE A 65 6.33 10.45 -7.81
CA PHE A 65 6.30 10.48 -9.26
C PHE A 65 4.95 10.97 -9.81
N ILE A 66 3.83 10.39 -9.38
CA ILE A 66 2.50 10.78 -9.86
C ILE A 66 2.10 12.19 -9.39
N SER A 67 2.58 12.60 -8.21
CA SER A 67 2.23 13.89 -7.62
C SER A 67 3.08 15.04 -8.15
N ALA A 68 4.20 14.75 -8.80
CA ALA A 68 5.08 15.73 -9.46
C ALA A 68 4.49 16.29 -10.78
N TYR A 69 3.17 16.50 -10.83
CA TYR A 69 2.43 16.93 -12.02
C TYR A 69 2.96 18.24 -12.61
N GLN A 70 3.21 19.24 -11.74
CA GLN A 70 3.73 20.54 -12.20
C GLN A 70 5.10 20.39 -12.88
N TYR A 71 5.98 19.55 -12.33
CA TYR A 71 7.29 19.28 -12.91
C TYR A 71 7.20 18.59 -14.28
N PHE A 72 6.36 17.57 -14.43
CA PHE A 72 6.23 16.88 -15.71
C PHE A 72 5.47 17.70 -16.75
N VAL A 73 4.26 18.14 -16.42
CA VAL A 73 3.33 18.74 -17.38
C VAL A 73 3.66 20.20 -17.67
N GLN A 74 3.98 21.00 -16.65
CA GLN A 74 4.21 22.44 -16.84
C GLN A 74 5.64 22.78 -17.23
N HIS A 75 6.58 21.84 -17.09
CA HIS A 75 7.99 22.05 -17.44
C HIS A 75 8.50 21.04 -18.48
N LYS A 76 8.70 19.76 -18.13
CA LYS A 76 9.44 18.82 -18.99
C LYS A 76 8.70 18.39 -20.27
N LEU A 77 7.37 18.46 -20.28
CA LEU A 77 6.55 18.09 -21.44
C LEU A 77 6.12 19.28 -22.30
N LYS A 78 6.53 20.51 -21.97
CA LYS A 78 6.25 21.70 -22.80
C LYS A 78 7.23 21.74 -23.98
N PHE A 79 6.73 21.88 -25.21
CA PHE A 79 7.59 22.09 -26.37
C PHE A 79 8.18 23.50 -26.37
N VAL A 80 9.40 23.66 -26.91
CA VAL A 80 10.08 24.96 -27.03
C VAL A 80 9.24 25.97 -27.82
N ASP A 81 8.62 25.53 -28.92
CA ASP A 81 7.83 26.39 -29.81
C ASP A 81 6.35 26.53 -29.41
N GLN A 82 5.98 26.07 -28.21
CA GLN A 82 4.60 26.04 -27.75
C GLN A 82 4.11 27.43 -27.31
N LYS A 83 3.07 27.95 -27.98
CA LYS A 83 2.42 29.21 -27.60
C LYS A 83 1.86 29.13 -26.18
N ASP A 84 2.02 30.20 -25.41
CA ASP A 84 1.49 30.25 -24.05
C ASP A 84 -0.04 30.09 -24.04
N GLY A 85 -0.53 29.18 -23.19
CA GLY A 85 -1.95 28.84 -23.07
C GLY A 85 -2.41 27.66 -23.94
N THR A 86 -1.60 27.15 -24.87
CA THR A 86 -1.92 25.88 -25.57
C THR A 86 -1.25 24.71 -24.86
N THR A 87 -1.95 23.58 -24.75
CA THR A 87 -1.41 22.30 -24.25
C THR A 87 -1.20 21.33 -25.41
N ASN A 88 -0.28 20.38 -25.24
CA ASN A 88 -0.04 19.32 -26.20
C ASN A 88 -0.62 17.98 -25.71
N VAL A 89 -0.70 17.00 -26.62
CA VAL A 89 -1.29 15.68 -26.32
C VAL A 89 -0.62 14.98 -25.13
N TYR A 90 0.70 15.12 -24.97
CA TYR A 90 1.43 14.50 -23.86
C TYR A 90 1.08 15.14 -22.51
N GLN A 91 0.82 16.45 -22.49
CA GLN A 91 0.41 17.19 -21.30
C GLN A 91 -1.03 16.86 -20.88
N ASP A 92 -1.96 16.86 -21.83
CA ASP A 92 -3.38 16.66 -21.55
C ASP A 92 -3.69 15.25 -21.04
N TYR A 93 -3.00 14.25 -21.59
CA TYR A 93 -3.25 12.84 -21.27
C TYR A 93 -2.20 12.21 -20.35
N TYR A 94 -1.25 12.98 -19.82
CA TYR A 94 -0.16 12.49 -18.96
C TYR A 94 -0.66 11.57 -17.83
N ILE A 95 -1.64 12.05 -17.05
CA ILE A 95 -2.20 11.30 -15.91
C ILE A 95 -2.87 10.00 -16.37
N SER A 96 -3.57 10.03 -17.51
CA SER A 96 -4.25 8.85 -18.06
C SER A 96 -3.25 7.79 -18.52
N TYR A 97 -2.19 8.21 -19.23
CA TYR A 97 -1.13 7.30 -19.67
C TYR A 97 -0.36 6.70 -18.49
N VAL A 98 0.03 7.52 -17.52
CA VAL A 98 0.68 7.02 -16.29
C VAL A 98 -0.25 6.08 -15.54
N GLY A 99 -1.50 6.46 -15.28
CA GLY A 99 -2.41 5.71 -14.41
C GLY A 99 -2.67 4.28 -14.87
N ILE A 100 -3.08 4.08 -16.13
CA ILE A 100 -3.44 2.74 -16.63
C ILE A 100 -2.20 1.86 -16.81
N SER A 101 -1.19 2.38 -17.51
CA SER A 101 -0.02 1.58 -17.88
C SER A 101 0.67 1.03 -16.65
N VAL A 102 0.83 1.88 -15.64
CA VAL A 102 1.55 1.57 -14.43
C VAL A 102 0.85 0.49 -13.58
N GLN A 103 -0.47 0.57 -13.44
CA GLN A 103 -1.22 -0.39 -12.60
C GLN A 103 -1.35 -1.77 -13.27
N ALA A 104 -1.32 -1.85 -14.60
CA ALA A 104 -1.36 -3.11 -15.33
C ALA A 104 -0.14 -4.00 -15.02
N LEU A 105 1.08 -3.43 -15.00
CA LEU A 105 2.28 -4.22 -14.66
C LEU A 105 2.25 -4.66 -13.21
N ALA A 106 1.83 -3.79 -12.29
CA ALA A 106 1.75 -4.11 -10.87
C ALA A 106 0.89 -5.37 -10.63
N LEU A 107 -0.25 -5.49 -11.33
CA LEU A 107 -1.11 -6.66 -11.23
C LEU A 107 -0.43 -7.94 -11.76
N VAL A 108 0.15 -7.88 -12.96
CA VAL A 108 0.83 -9.04 -13.58
C VAL A 108 1.99 -9.51 -12.72
N THR A 109 2.84 -8.59 -12.26
CA THR A 109 4.00 -8.90 -11.43
C THR A 109 3.61 -9.40 -10.04
N ALA A 110 2.55 -8.87 -9.43
CA ALA A 110 2.02 -9.40 -8.18
C ALA A 110 1.48 -10.82 -8.34
N ALA A 111 0.76 -11.10 -9.44
CA ALA A 111 0.26 -12.44 -9.73
C ALA A 111 1.43 -13.42 -9.92
N LEU A 112 2.40 -13.06 -10.78
CA LEU A 112 3.61 -13.85 -11.03
C LEU A 112 4.44 -14.04 -9.74
N ASN A 113 4.53 -13.05 -8.87
CA ASN A 113 5.22 -13.17 -7.59
C ASN A 113 4.57 -14.23 -6.68
N ASN A 114 3.24 -14.24 -6.61
CA ASN A 114 2.49 -15.25 -5.87
C ASN A 114 2.67 -16.65 -6.48
N PHE A 115 2.61 -16.78 -7.81
CA PHE A 115 2.88 -18.06 -8.48
C PHE A 115 4.32 -18.56 -8.28
N THR A 116 5.31 -17.69 -8.42
CA THR A 116 6.73 -18.05 -8.22
C THR A 116 7.06 -18.39 -6.77
N SER A 117 6.23 -17.98 -5.80
CA SER A 117 6.34 -18.45 -4.42
C SER A 117 6.02 -19.94 -4.26
N LEU A 118 5.28 -20.54 -5.19
CA LEU A 118 4.97 -21.98 -5.18
C LEU A 118 6.18 -22.84 -5.56
N PHE A 119 7.09 -22.29 -6.39
CA PHE A 119 8.26 -23.01 -6.92
C PHE A 119 9.53 -22.81 -6.09
N ASN A 120 9.47 -22.04 -4.99
CA ASN A 120 10.49 -21.83 -3.96
C ASN A 120 11.93 -21.51 -4.43
N ARG A 121 12.13 -20.99 -5.65
CA ARG A 121 13.46 -20.69 -6.21
C ARG A 121 14.16 -19.47 -5.58
N PHE A 122 13.39 -18.46 -5.19
CA PHE A 122 13.90 -17.22 -4.60
C PHE A 122 13.23 -16.98 -3.25
N THR A 123 14.05 -16.70 -2.22
CA THR A 123 13.57 -16.34 -0.88
C THR A 123 12.88 -14.96 -0.88
N LEU A 124 11.93 -14.74 0.03
CA LEU A 124 11.20 -13.46 0.13
C LEU A 124 12.16 -12.27 0.35
N LEU A 125 13.20 -12.44 1.18
CA LEU A 125 14.21 -11.42 1.45
C LEU A 125 15.04 -11.06 0.21
N GLN A 126 15.38 -12.03 -0.65
CA GLN A 126 16.07 -11.74 -1.92
C GLN A 126 15.19 -10.91 -2.86
N ARG A 127 13.90 -11.23 -2.96
CA ARG A 127 12.94 -10.47 -3.78
C ARG A 127 12.77 -9.03 -3.27
N ILE A 128 12.70 -8.86 -1.94
CA ILE A 128 12.68 -7.53 -1.30
C ILE A 128 13.96 -6.75 -1.65
N LYS A 129 15.15 -7.36 -1.55
CA LYS A 129 16.42 -6.70 -1.91
C LYS A 129 16.45 -6.24 -3.36
N ILE A 130 16.09 -7.12 -4.30
CA ILE A 130 16.07 -6.80 -5.74
C ILE A 130 15.11 -5.64 -6.03
N SER A 131 13.94 -5.65 -5.38
CA SER A 131 12.94 -4.59 -5.57
C SER A 131 13.42 -3.23 -5.05
N TYR A 132 14.13 -3.20 -3.92
CA TYR A 132 14.77 -1.96 -3.42
C TYR A 132 15.87 -1.45 -4.34
N ILE A 133 16.70 -2.35 -4.89
CA ILE A 133 17.74 -1.95 -5.87
C ILE A 133 17.09 -1.30 -7.09
N ALA A 134 15.99 -1.87 -7.60
CA ALA A 134 15.24 -1.26 -8.70
C ALA A 134 14.66 0.12 -8.33
N ALA A 135 14.14 0.29 -7.11
CA ALA A 135 13.62 1.57 -6.63
C ALA A 135 14.70 2.65 -6.49
N ILE A 136 15.89 2.28 -6.01
CA ILE A 136 17.05 3.17 -5.92
C ILE A 136 17.50 3.60 -7.31
N LEU A 137 17.61 2.65 -8.26
CA LEU A 137 17.97 2.95 -9.65
C LEU A 137 16.93 3.86 -10.32
N PHE A 138 15.64 3.62 -10.09
CA PHE A 138 14.57 4.48 -10.57
C PHE A 138 14.72 5.92 -10.07
N CYS A 139 14.97 6.11 -8.77
CA CYS A 139 15.15 7.45 -8.20
C CYS A 139 16.39 8.13 -8.78
N LEU A 140 17.51 7.42 -8.91
CA LEU A 140 18.75 7.95 -9.51
C LEU A 140 18.55 8.38 -10.96
N ILE A 141 17.92 7.53 -11.78
CA ILE A 141 17.61 7.85 -13.19
C ILE A 141 16.66 9.04 -13.26
N SER A 142 15.67 9.13 -12.37
CA SER A 142 14.73 10.26 -12.32
C SER A 142 15.41 11.58 -11.97
N ILE A 143 16.40 11.57 -11.06
CA ILE A 143 17.23 12.74 -10.74
C ILE A 143 18.06 13.16 -11.95
N ILE A 144 18.71 12.20 -12.64
CA ILE A 144 19.50 12.48 -13.84
C ILE A 144 18.62 13.11 -14.91
N LEU A 145 17.45 12.53 -15.19
CA LEU A 145 16.48 13.05 -16.16
C LEU A 145 15.90 14.42 -15.76
N ALA A 146 15.90 14.75 -14.47
CA ALA A 146 15.52 16.08 -13.99
C ALA A 146 16.57 17.13 -14.32
N ILE A 147 17.85 16.80 -14.21
CA ILE A 147 18.97 17.70 -14.49
C ILE A 147 19.20 17.87 -16.00
N VAL A 148 19.09 16.80 -16.77
CA VAL A 148 19.35 16.83 -18.23
C VAL A 148 18.29 17.66 -18.95
N ASP A 149 18.74 18.55 -19.84
CA ASP A 149 17.85 19.30 -20.71
C ASP A 149 17.31 18.40 -21.83
N THR A 150 15.98 18.25 -21.88
CA THR A 150 15.25 17.39 -22.81
C THR A 150 14.28 18.17 -23.69
N SER A 151 14.44 19.49 -23.77
CA SER A 151 13.51 20.41 -24.45
C SER A 151 13.32 20.09 -25.95
N ASN A 152 14.35 19.55 -26.60
CA ASN A 152 14.30 19.16 -28.02
C ASN A 152 13.78 17.73 -28.26
N TYR A 153 13.68 16.90 -27.22
CA TYR A 153 13.36 15.46 -27.32
C TYR A 153 12.19 15.08 -26.42
N VAL A 154 11.13 15.90 -26.40
CA VAL A 154 9.95 15.73 -25.54
C VAL A 154 9.30 14.35 -25.69
N PHE A 155 9.18 13.85 -26.93
CA PHE A 155 8.62 12.52 -27.19
C PHE A 155 9.46 11.40 -26.56
N CYS A 156 10.77 11.39 -26.78
CA CYS A 156 11.67 10.40 -26.22
C CYS A 156 11.65 10.44 -24.68
N TYR A 157 11.68 11.64 -24.10
CA TYR A 157 11.57 11.84 -22.66
C TYR A 157 10.26 11.28 -22.10
N PHE A 158 9.14 11.55 -22.77
CA PHE A 158 7.83 11.04 -22.37
C PHE A 158 7.81 9.51 -22.35
N ILE A 159 8.22 8.84 -23.44
CA ILE A 159 8.23 7.38 -23.52
C ILE A 159 9.15 6.76 -22.45
N MET A 160 10.36 7.30 -22.27
CA MET A 160 11.28 6.84 -21.22
C MET A 160 10.67 6.98 -19.82
N THR A 161 10.02 8.12 -19.56
CA THR A 161 9.39 8.43 -18.27
C THR A 161 8.25 7.47 -17.95
N ILE A 162 7.34 7.24 -18.91
CA ILE A 162 6.23 6.28 -18.76
C ILE A 162 6.77 4.86 -18.59
N PHE A 163 7.79 4.47 -19.36
CA PHE A 163 8.39 3.14 -19.27
C PHE A 163 9.09 2.90 -17.92
N MET A 164 9.82 3.88 -17.39
CA MET A 164 10.41 3.79 -16.06
C MET A 164 9.35 3.70 -14.97
N ALA A 165 8.26 4.48 -15.08
CA ALA A 165 7.11 4.42 -14.18
C ALA A 165 6.40 3.06 -14.20
N PHE A 166 6.28 2.48 -15.40
CA PHE A 166 5.76 1.13 -15.63
C PHE A 166 6.61 0.11 -14.88
N LEU A 167 7.93 0.10 -15.12
CA LEU A 167 8.86 -0.86 -14.51
C LEU A 167 8.88 -0.76 -12.98
N ILE A 168 8.99 0.45 -12.42
CA ILE A 168 9.08 0.61 -10.95
C ILE A 168 7.84 0.07 -10.25
N ASN A 169 6.66 0.19 -10.85
CA ASN A 169 5.44 -0.34 -10.25
C ASN A 169 5.38 -1.87 -10.26
N GLY A 170 6.03 -2.49 -11.24
CA GLY A 170 6.27 -3.94 -11.21
C GLY A 170 7.10 -4.37 -10.00
N PHE A 171 8.20 -3.68 -9.72
CA PHE A 171 9.05 -3.99 -8.55
C PHE A 171 8.39 -3.60 -7.23
N GLN A 172 7.64 -2.51 -7.20
CA GLN A 172 6.89 -2.07 -6.03
C GLN A 172 5.80 -3.09 -5.64
N SER A 173 5.11 -3.69 -6.61
CA SER A 173 4.12 -4.74 -6.35
C SER A 173 4.76 -5.97 -5.71
N ILE A 174 5.95 -6.36 -6.19
CA ILE A 174 6.74 -7.47 -5.64
C ILE A 174 7.16 -7.14 -4.22
N LEU A 175 7.67 -5.92 -3.99
CA LEU A 175 8.08 -5.44 -2.67
C LEU A 175 6.91 -5.46 -1.68
N GLN A 176 5.75 -4.94 -2.08
CA GLN A 176 4.53 -4.91 -1.25
C GLN A 176 4.09 -6.33 -0.89
N CYS A 177 3.88 -7.20 -1.88
CA CYS A 177 3.45 -8.58 -1.66
C CYS A 177 4.44 -9.34 -0.78
N CYS A 178 5.73 -9.28 -1.07
CA CYS A 178 6.75 -9.98 -0.29
C CYS A 178 6.85 -9.44 1.14
N THR A 179 6.69 -8.14 1.36
CA THR A 179 6.68 -7.54 2.70
C THR A 179 5.48 -8.04 3.50
N PHE A 180 4.28 -8.07 2.93
CA PHE A 180 3.11 -8.65 3.59
C PHE A 180 3.34 -10.12 3.95
N GLY A 181 3.86 -10.92 3.03
CA GLY A 181 4.16 -12.32 3.30
C GLY A 181 5.23 -12.54 4.36
N TYR A 182 6.24 -11.68 4.39
CA TYR A 182 7.33 -11.74 5.37
C TYR A 182 6.84 -11.34 6.77
N ILE A 183 6.11 -10.23 6.88
CA ILE A 183 5.64 -9.66 8.14
C ILE A 183 4.45 -10.41 8.74
N ALA A 184 3.61 -11.09 7.93
CA ALA A 184 2.45 -11.85 8.43
C ALA A 184 2.80 -13.06 9.31
N THR A 185 4.08 -13.43 9.40
CA THR A 185 4.58 -14.43 10.36
C THR A 185 4.74 -13.88 11.78
N LEU A 186 4.77 -12.54 11.91
CA LEU A 186 4.79 -11.80 13.15
C LEU A 186 3.36 -11.49 13.63
N ASP A 187 3.26 -10.82 14.77
CA ASP A 187 1.97 -10.34 15.29
C ASP A 187 1.26 -9.39 14.30
N LYS A 188 -0.08 -9.44 14.27
CA LYS A 188 -0.92 -8.70 13.31
C LYS A 188 -0.71 -7.18 13.35
N THR A 189 -0.31 -6.67 14.51
CA THR A 189 0.05 -5.27 14.75
C THR A 189 1.18 -4.79 13.83
N TYR A 190 2.15 -5.65 13.51
CA TYR A 190 3.23 -5.34 12.58
C TYR A 190 2.75 -5.31 11.12
N LEU A 191 1.76 -6.12 10.76
CA LEU A 191 1.18 -6.07 9.42
C LEU A 191 0.40 -4.76 9.20
N ASN A 192 -0.33 -4.29 10.21
CA ASN A 192 -0.94 -2.96 10.16
C ASN A 192 0.10 -1.83 10.17
N CYS A 193 1.23 -2.00 10.86
CA CYS A 193 2.34 -1.03 10.84
C CYS A 193 2.83 -0.76 9.40
N VAL A 194 2.88 -1.79 8.54
CA VAL A 194 3.18 -1.60 7.11
C VAL A 194 2.14 -0.70 6.44
N ASN A 195 0.85 -0.92 6.69
CA ASN A 195 -0.24 -0.10 6.12
C ASN A 195 -0.21 1.35 6.63
N ILE A 196 0.09 1.56 7.92
CA ILE A 196 0.30 2.89 8.51
C ILE A 196 1.45 3.59 7.79
N GLY A 197 2.57 2.90 7.56
CA GLY A 197 3.68 3.43 6.77
C GLY A 197 3.27 3.79 5.34
N MET A 198 2.54 2.90 4.65
CA MET A 198 2.05 3.14 3.29
C MET A 198 1.15 4.37 3.20
N ASN A 199 0.22 4.55 4.14
CA ASN A 199 -0.64 5.75 4.19
C ASN A 199 0.17 7.01 4.53
N THR A 200 1.16 6.89 5.42
CA THR A 200 2.04 8.01 5.76
C THR A 200 2.86 8.47 4.56
N SER A 201 3.25 7.56 3.66
CA SER A 201 3.95 7.94 2.43
C SER A 201 3.15 8.93 1.58
N GLY A 202 1.83 8.78 1.49
CA GLY A 202 0.95 9.70 0.76
C GLY A 202 0.88 11.09 1.41
N VAL A 203 0.85 11.14 2.74
CA VAL A 203 0.94 12.40 3.50
C VAL A 203 2.29 13.09 3.25
N VAL A 204 3.39 12.35 3.41
CA VAL A 204 4.76 12.85 3.19
C VAL A 204 4.91 13.37 1.76
N THR A 205 4.47 12.61 0.75
CA THR A 205 4.48 13.05 -0.65
C THR A 205 3.71 14.35 -0.84
N THR A 206 2.50 14.44 -0.30
CA THR A 206 1.64 15.62 -0.51
C THR A 206 2.28 16.87 0.11
N LEU A 207 2.85 16.74 1.31
CA LEU A 207 3.58 17.82 1.98
C LEU A 207 4.82 18.23 1.21
N LEU A 208 5.59 17.27 0.68
CA LEU A 208 6.78 17.55 -0.12
C LEU A 208 6.43 18.29 -1.41
N VAL A 209 5.42 17.84 -2.14
CA VAL A 209 4.96 18.51 -3.36
C VAL A 209 4.50 19.93 -3.03
N MET A 210 3.67 20.12 -1.99
CA MET A 210 3.25 21.45 -1.54
C MET A 210 4.44 22.37 -1.24
N LEU A 211 5.43 21.88 -0.48
CA LEU A 211 6.61 22.65 -0.13
C LEU A 211 7.43 22.99 -1.38
N THR A 212 7.64 22.03 -2.28
CA THR A 212 8.42 22.29 -3.50
C THR A 212 7.71 23.25 -4.44
N SER A 213 6.39 23.17 -4.59
CA SER A 213 5.60 24.13 -5.38
C SER A 213 5.65 25.53 -4.78
N ALA A 214 5.65 25.66 -3.45
CA ALA A 214 5.74 26.94 -2.77
C ALA A 214 7.14 27.57 -2.86
N VAL A 215 8.21 26.76 -2.79
CA VAL A 215 9.60 27.24 -2.80
C VAL A 215 10.13 27.48 -4.22
N PHE A 216 9.76 26.63 -5.18
CA PHE A 216 10.34 26.61 -6.52
C PHE A 216 9.37 27.03 -7.63
N GLU A 217 8.52 28.02 -7.36
CA GLU A 217 7.51 28.50 -8.33
C GLU A 217 8.11 28.88 -9.70
N LYS A 218 9.32 29.46 -9.72
CA LYS A 218 10.00 29.89 -10.95
C LYS A 218 10.93 28.84 -11.57
N ASN A 219 11.36 27.84 -10.81
CA ASN A 219 12.37 26.87 -11.24
C ASN A 219 11.92 25.42 -10.98
N LEU A 220 10.94 24.96 -11.75
CA LEU A 220 10.31 23.64 -11.59
C LEU A 220 11.29 22.47 -11.71
N SER A 221 12.44 22.64 -12.39
CA SER A 221 13.50 21.61 -12.44
C SER A 221 14.09 21.30 -11.06
N TYR A 222 14.33 22.31 -10.21
CA TYR A 222 14.84 22.09 -8.85
C TYR A 222 13.81 21.40 -7.95
N ALA A 223 12.51 21.65 -8.18
CA ALA A 223 11.44 20.92 -7.49
C ALA A 223 11.53 19.42 -7.77
N GLY A 224 11.64 19.02 -9.04
CA GLY A 224 11.80 17.61 -9.43
C GLY A 224 13.04 16.97 -8.82
N ILE A 225 14.19 17.64 -8.86
CA ILE A 225 15.45 17.15 -8.28
C ILE A 225 15.29 16.91 -6.78
N LEU A 226 14.73 17.88 -6.04
CA LEU A 226 14.56 17.77 -4.58
C LEU A 226 13.59 16.65 -4.21
N LEU A 227 12.47 16.53 -4.93
CA LEU A 227 11.48 15.47 -4.72
C LEU A 227 12.09 14.07 -4.87
N PHE A 228 12.78 13.80 -5.98
CA PHE A 228 13.39 12.49 -6.22
C PHE A 228 14.61 12.23 -5.32
N SER A 229 15.33 13.27 -4.89
CA SER A 229 16.44 13.15 -3.93
C SER A 229 15.96 12.74 -2.54
N ILE A 230 14.86 13.31 -2.07
CA ILE A 230 14.24 12.92 -0.79
C ILE A 230 13.67 11.50 -0.88
N ALA A 231 13.04 11.15 -2.00
CA ALA A 231 12.59 9.78 -2.27
C ALA A 231 13.75 8.78 -2.19
N LEU A 232 14.89 9.09 -2.80
CA LEU A 232 16.10 8.28 -2.77
C LEU A 232 16.63 8.10 -1.34
N LEU A 233 16.73 9.19 -0.57
CA LEU A 233 17.21 9.16 0.82
C LEU A 233 16.35 8.25 1.69
N ILE A 234 15.02 8.43 1.65
CA ILE A 234 14.09 7.61 2.45
C ILE A 234 14.14 6.15 2.00
N THR A 235 14.25 5.89 0.69
CA THR A 235 14.37 4.53 0.15
C THR A 235 15.67 3.85 0.59
N LEU A 236 16.79 4.57 0.64
CA LEU A 236 18.08 4.05 1.15
C LEU A 236 18.00 3.70 2.64
N ILE A 237 17.40 4.58 3.44
CA ILE A 237 17.20 4.36 4.88
C ILE A 237 16.32 3.12 5.10
N ALA A 238 15.21 2.99 4.35
CA ALA A 238 14.32 1.84 4.43
C ALA A 238 14.98 0.55 3.94
N PHE A 239 15.82 0.62 2.89
CA PHE A 239 16.62 -0.52 2.45
C PHE A 239 17.56 -1.00 3.55
N ALA A 240 18.31 -0.10 4.20
CA ALA A 240 19.17 -0.45 5.33
C ALA A 240 18.38 -1.05 6.51
N ALA A 241 17.21 -0.47 6.83
CA ALA A 241 16.30 -0.99 7.84
C ALA A 241 15.84 -2.43 7.50
N SER A 242 15.47 -2.70 6.25
CA SER A 242 15.02 -4.02 5.79
C SER A 242 16.09 -5.10 5.98
N GLN A 243 17.38 -4.77 5.80
CA GLN A 243 18.48 -5.70 6.03
C GLN A 243 18.75 -5.95 7.53
N SER A 244 18.36 -5.01 8.38
CA SER A 244 18.62 -5.05 9.81
C SER A 244 17.56 -5.84 10.60
N ILE A 245 16.35 -5.99 10.06
CA ILE A 245 15.22 -6.68 10.73
C ILE A 245 15.58 -8.10 11.23
N PRO A 246 16.16 -9.01 10.41
CA PRO A 246 16.48 -10.37 10.85
C PRO A 246 17.44 -10.44 12.04
N ASN A 247 18.24 -9.39 12.22
CA ASN A 247 19.26 -9.31 13.26
C ASN A 247 18.71 -8.77 14.58
N THR A 248 17.51 -8.17 14.59
CA THR A 248 16.91 -7.61 15.81
C THR A 248 16.45 -8.70 16.77
N MET A 249 16.68 -8.48 18.07
CA MET A 249 16.31 -9.42 19.13
C MET A 249 14.79 -9.64 19.19
N ALA A 250 14.00 -8.56 19.04
CA ALA A 250 12.55 -8.63 18.96
C ALA A 250 12.05 -9.50 17.80
N TYR A 251 12.65 -9.41 16.61
CA TYR A 251 12.24 -10.24 15.47
C TYR A 251 12.50 -11.73 15.74
N LYS A 252 13.69 -12.07 16.27
CA LYS A 252 14.03 -13.44 16.66
C LYS A 252 13.09 -13.97 17.74
N TYR A 253 12.73 -13.13 18.70
CA TYR A 253 11.76 -13.46 19.74
C TYR A 253 10.36 -13.71 19.16
N GLU A 254 9.83 -12.81 18.34
CA GLU A 254 8.47 -12.95 17.78
C GLU A 254 8.35 -14.23 16.95
N ILE A 255 9.33 -14.55 16.09
CA ILE A 255 9.31 -15.80 15.30
C ILE A 255 9.35 -17.04 16.18
N ASN A 256 10.10 -17.02 17.28
CA ASN A 256 10.17 -18.14 18.22
C ASN A 256 8.91 -18.23 19.08
N LYS A 257 8.27 -17.10 19.39
CA LYS A 257 6.97 -17.02 20.06
C LYS A 257 5.82 -17.51 19.17
N THR A 258 5.88 -17.33 17.84
CA THR A 258 4.85 -17.90 16.95
C THR A 258 4.81 -19.43 16.99
N LYS A 259 5.84 -20.11 17.53
CA LYS A 259 5.83 -21.56 17.81
C LYS A 259 5.18 -21.93 19.14
N VAL A 260 5.03 -20.99 20.07
CA VAL A 260 4.68 -21.24 21.47
C VAL A 260 3.68 -20.16 21.94
N ILE A 261 2.40 -20.53 22.03
CA ILE A 261 1.32 -19.90 22.84
C ILE A 261 0.15 -19.21 22.08
N LYS A 262 -1.05 -19.70 22.45
CA LYS A 262 -2.41 -19.16 22.32
C LYS A 262 -2.73 -18.16 23.45
N VAL A 263 -3.54 -17.11 23.16
CA VAL A 263 -4.48 -16.34 24.05
C VAL A 263 -3.80 -15.46 25.15
N SER A 264 -4.08 -14.18 25.44
CA SER A 264 -5.02 -13.11 25.03
C SER A 264 -4.49 -11.71 25.44
N GLN A 265 -5.08 -10.61 24.92
CA GLN A 265 -4.69 -9.17 25.01
C GLN A 265 -5.55 -8.32 26.00
N LYS A 266 -5.06 -7.10 26.37
CA LYS A 266 -5.84 -5.83 26.44
C LYS A 266 -4.97 -4.55 26.62
N ILE A 267 -5.41 -3.38 26.09
CA ILE A 267 -4.84 -2.00 26.16
C ILE A 267 -6.00 -0.97 26.23
N ASP A 268 -5.81 0.21 26.87
CA ASP A 268 -6.76 1.37 26.99
C ASP A 268 -6.12 2.72 26.50
N ASN A 269 -6.93 3.82 26.44
CA ASN A 269 -7.05 4.88 25.40
C ASN A 269 -6.38 6.30 25.57
N GLU A 270 -6.56 7.16 24.53
CA GLU A 270 -6.03 8.49 24.12
C GLU A 270 -6.79 9.78 24.58
N GLU A 271 -6.30 11.01 24.22
CA GLU A 271 -7.10 12.24 23.95
C GLU A 271 -6.38 13.36 23.09
N ASN A 272 -7.13 14.29 22.45
CA ASN A 272 -6.83 15.16 21.26
C ASN A 272 -6.81 16.71 21.48
N VAL A 273 -6.22 17.54 20.55
CA VAL A 273 -6.55 19.00 20.30
C VAL A 273 -6.23 19.49 18.85
N SER A 274 -7.03 20.44 18.30
CA SER A 274 -7.14 20.97 16.90
C SER A 274 -6.68 22.44 16.64
N LEU A 275 -6.42 22.87 15.37
CA LEU A 275 -6.72 24.24 14.83
C LEU A 275 -6.57 24.40 13.27
N HIS A 276 -7.08 25.50 12.69
CA HIS A 276 -7.61 25.72 11.31
C HIS A 276 -6.76 26.51 10.24
N HIS A 277 -7.13 26.32 8.93
CA HIS A 277 -7.05 27.15 7.67
C HIS A 277 -5.69 27.48 6.95
N PRO A 278 -5.64 27.82 5.62
CA PRO A 278 -6.46 27.48 4.43
C PRO A 278 -5.65 27.16 3.13
N TYR A 279 -5.87 26.04 2.42
CA TYR A 279 -5.56 25.89 0.97
C TYR A 279 -6.46 24.81 0.37
N PHE A 280 -7.45 25.16 -0.44
CA PHE A 280 -8.69 24.36 -0.47
C PHE A 280 -8.88 23.34 -1.62
N LYS A 281 -8.11 23.30 -2.72
CA LYS A 281 -8.47 22.37 -3.84
C LYS A 281 -7.47 21.28 -4.24
N ALA A 282 -6.15 21.52 -4.15
CA ALA A 282 -5.16 20.44 -4.28
C ALA A 282 -4.79 19.81 -2.92
N LEU A 283 -4.94 20.59 -1.84
CA LEU A 283 -4.55 20.26 -0.47
C LEU A 283 -5.70 19.68 0.37
N VAL A 284 -6.98 19.81 0.01
CA VAL A 284 -8.10 19.25 0.81
C VAL A 284 -8.64 17.94 0.27
N VAL A 285 -8.20 17.48 -0.90
CA VAL A 285 -8.62 16.17 -1.39
C VAL A 285 -7.52 15.14 -1.17
N PHE A 286 -6.32 15.39 -1.68
CA PHE A 286 -5.21 14.44 -1.53
C PHE A 286 -4.67 14.38 -0.10
N LEU A 287 -4.37 15.51 0.56
CA LEU A 287 -3.89 15.48 1.94
C LEU A 287 -4.97 14.95 2.89
N ASN A 288 -6.21 15.42 2.73
CA ASN A 288 -7.36 14.96 3.52
C ASN A 288 -7.54 13.45 3.36
N PHE A 289 -7.60 12.94 2.12
CA PHE A 289 -7.73 11.50 1.90
C PHE A 289 -6.56 10.73 2.52
N ASN A 290 -5.31 11.14 2.30
CA ASN A 290 -4.15 10.44 2.85
C ASN A 290 -4.08 10.51 4.39
N LEU A 291 -4.39 11.66 4.98
CA LEU A 291 -4.39 11.86 6.44
C LEU A 291 -5.49 11.05 7.10
N PHE A 292 -6.71 11.11 6.58
CA PHE A 292 -7.84 10.40 7.18
C PHE A 292 -7.80 8.90 6.90
N ALA A 293 -7.19 8.45 5.79
CA ALA A 293 -6.85 7.04 5.59
C ALA A 293 -5.80 6.58 6.61
N LEU A 294 -4.78 7.39 6.90
CA LEU A 294 -3.82 7.13 7.97
C LEU A 294 -4.52 7.02 9.33
N LEU A 295 -5.40 7.96 9.67
CA LEU A 295 -6.22 7.89 10.90
C LEU A 295 -7.07 6.62 10.95
N GLY A 296 -7.69 6.23 9.84
CA GLY A 296 -8.42 4.96 9.75
C GLY A 296 -7.55 3.73 10.06
N SER A 297 -6.32 3.69 9.55
CA SER A 297 -5.36 2.61 9.86
C SER A 297 -4.89 2.62 11.31
N LEU A 298 -4.72 3.81 11.90
CA LEU A 298 -4.42 3.95 13.32
C LEU A 298 -5.60 3.47 14.18
N LEU A 299 -6.84 3.81 13.83
CA LEU A 299 -8.04 3.29 14.50
C LEU A 299 -8.12 1.76 14.45
N ALA A 300 -7.75 1.14 13.32
CA ALA A 300 -7.68 -0.32 13.21
C ALA A 300 -6.61 -0.93 14.12
N SER A 301 -5.55 -0.17 14.46
CA SER A 301 -4.52 -0.61 15.43
C SER A 301 -5.03 -0.63 16.87
N VAL A 302 -5.92 0.30 17.22
CA VAL A 302 -6.56 0.38 18.54
C VAL A 302 -7.67 -0.67 18.65
N TYR A 303 -8.54 -0.74 17.65
CA TYR A 303 -9.67 -1.66 17.63
C TYR A 303 -9.82 -2.34 16.27
N CYS A 304 -9.48 -3.63 16.22
CA CYS A 304 -9.69 -4.48 15.05
C CYS A 304 -10.89 -5.40 15.30
N SER A 305 -11.98 -5.17 14.54
CA SER A 305 -13.18 -6.02 14.59
C SER A 305 -12.82 -7.47 14.24
N GLN A 306 -13.33 -8.42 15.02
CA GLN A 306 -13.11 -9.86 14.80
C GLN A 306 -14.21 -10.51 13.97
N ASN A 307 -15.24 -9.75 13.58
CA ASN A 307 -16.39 -10.27 12.86
C ASN A 307 -16.24 -10.08 11.35
N ASP A 308 -16.14 -11.17 10.60
CA ASP A 308 -16.00 -11.13 9.13
C ASP A 308 -17.18 -10.42 8.44
N ASN A 309 -18.39 -10.59 8.97
CA ASN A 309 -19.59 -9.94 8.43
C ASN A 309 -19.53 -8.41 8.58
N PHE A 310 -18.83 -7.90 9.61
CA PHE A 310 -18.65 -6.46 9.77
C PHE A 310 -17.88 -5.88 8.59
N TYR A 311 -16.78 -6.50 8.17
CA TYR A 311 -15.98 -6.02 7.03
C TYR A 311 -16.76 -6.13 5.71
N LEU A 312 -17.52 -7.20 5.52
CA LEU A 312 -18.35 -7.38 4.33
C LEU A 312 -19.46 -6.32 4.23
N ILE A 313 -20.25 -6.15 5.30
CA ILE A 313 -21.35 -5.19 5.34
C ILE A 313 -20.84 -3.76 5.18
N THR A 314 -19.78 -3.39 5.91
CA THR A 314 -19.21 -2.04 5.81
C THR A 314 -18.62 -1.78 4.43
N THR A 315 -17.98 -2.77 3.79
CA THR A 315 -17.48 -2.64 2.41
C THR A 315 -18.61 -2.45 1.40
N ILE A 316 -19.68 -3.23 1.50
CA ILE A 316 -20.85 -3.09 0.61
C ILE A 316 -21.51 -1.73 0.80
N SER A 317 -21.64 -1.25 2.04
CA SER A 317 -22.21 0.08 2.29
C SER A 317 -21.41 1.21 1.65
N ARG A 318 -20.11 1.00 1.36
CA ARG A 318 -19.28 2.03 0.69
C ARG A 318 -19.69 2.27 -0.76
N ILE A 319 -20.45 1.38 -1.38
CA ILE A 319 -21.05 1.63 -2.70
C ILE A 319 -21.91 2.89 -2.67
N LEU A 320 -22.53 3.22 -1.52
CA LEU A 320 -23.29 4.46 -1.33
C LEU A 320 -22.46 5.73 -1.53
N PHE A 321 -21.14 5.69 -1.30
CA PHE A 321 -20.27 6.85 -1.55
C PHE A 321 -20.24 7.23 -3.04
N LEU A 322 -20.49 6.30 -3.97
CA LEU A 322 -20.48 6.58 -5.41
C LEU A 322 -21.60 7.53 -5.86
N PRO A 323 -22.90 7.26 -5.62
CA PRO A 323 -23.95 8.21 -5.95
C PRO A 323 -23.82 9.51 -5.15
N LEU A 324 -23.38 9.45 -3.87
CA LEU A 324 -23.12 10.65 -3.08
C LEU A 324 -22.03 11.53 -3.70
N ALA A 325 -20.94 10.95 -4.23
CA ALA A 325 -19.87 11.69 -4.89
C ALA A 325 -20.39 12.51 -6.08
N LEU A 326 -21.32 11.96 -6.86
CA LEU A 326 -21.91 12.61 -8.03
C LEU A 326 -22.77 13.84 -7.68
N LEU A 327 -23.24 13.95 -6.43
CA LEU A 327 -24.01 15.11 -5.95
C LEU A 327 -23.14 16.32 -5.61
N PHE A 328 -21.82 16.14 -5.47
CA PHE A 328 -20.86 17.19 -5.15
C PHE A 328 -20.33 17.93 -6.38
N ASN A 329 -19.69 19.08 -6.14
CA ASN A 329 -19.21 19.96 -7.19
C ASN A 329 -17.87 19.50 -7.82
N LEU A 330 -17.87 18.38 -8.54
CA LEU A 330 -16.66 17.76 -9.10
C LEU A 330 -16.10 18.40 -10.40
N SER A 331 -16.79 19.37 -11.02
CA SER A 331 -16.32 19.99 -12.29
C SER A 331 -16.88 21.41 -12.52
N PRO A 332 -16.07 22.37 -13.03
CA PRO A 332 -16.50 23.75 -13.32
C PRO A 332 -17.29 23.92 -14.63
N LYS A 333 -17.50 22.86 -15.42
CA LYS A 333 -18.23 22.97 -16.70
C LYS A 333 -19.75 22.99 -16.51
N GLU A 334 -20.42 23.85 -17.27
CA GLU A 334 -21.77 24.35 -16.98
C GLU A 334 -22.91 23.34 -17.19
N THR A 335 -22.68 22.23 -17.88
CA THR A 335 -23.73 21.25 -18.22
C THR A 335 -23.49 19.92 -17.49
N ARG A 336 -24.44 19.55 -16.61
CA ARG A 336 -24.44 18.28 -15.86
C ARG A 336 -25.81 17.61 -15.99
N PHE A 337 -25.81 16.28 -16.13
CA PHE A 337 -27.01 15.45 -16.09
C PHE A 337 -27.69 15.43 -14.70
N ILE A 338 -26.91 15.44 -13.62
CA ILE A 338 -27.41 15.39 -12.23
C ILE A 338 -27.37 16.80 -11.62
N PRO A 339 -28.50 17.31 -11.08
CA PRO A 339 -28.55 18.65 -10.50
C PRO A 339 -27.65 18.77 -9.27
N ARG A 340 -27.03 19.95 -9.13
CA ARG A 340 -26.12 20.28 -8.03
C ARG A 340 -26.90 20.44 -6.73
N LEU A 341 -26.84 19.45 -5.83
CA LEU A 341 -27.52 19.52 -4.53
C LEU A 341 -26.61 20.09 -3.43
N ILE A 342 -25.31 19.77 -3.44
CA ILE A 342 -24.38 20.19 -2.37
C ILE A 342 -23.28 21.11 -2.94
N LYS A 343 -23.40 22.41 -2.66
CA LYS A 343 -22.45 23.45 -3.09
C LYS A 343 -21.35 23.75 -2.06
N SER A 344 -21.48 23.21 -0.85
CA SER A 344 -20.53 23.47 0.24
C SER A 344 -19.25 22.65 0.05
N ASP A 345 -18.17 23.39 -0.15
CA ASP A 345 -16.79 22.92 -0.16
C ASP A 345 -16.44 22.16 1.15
N LEU A 346 -16.90 22.65 2.31
CA LEU A 346 -16.73 21.97 3.60
C LEU A 346 -17.39 20.57 3.61
N MET A 347 -18.61 20.45 3.07
CA MET A 347 -19.32 19.17 3.00
C MET A 347 -18.61 18.17 2.09
N PHE A 348 -18.01 18.65 1.00
CA PHE A 348 -17.17 17.80 0.15
C PHE A 348 -15.91 17.33 0.90
N GLY A 349 -15.29 18.21 1.68
CA GLY A 349 -14.18 17.86 2.57
C GLY A 349 -14.54 16.75 3.55
N ILE A 350 -15.67 16.90 4.27
CA ILE A 350 -16.19 15.89 5.21
C ILE A 350 -16.47 14.56 4.50
N PHE A 351 -17.09 14.62 3.32
CA PHE A 351 -17.36 13.44 2.51
C PHE A 351 -16.07 12.67 2.16
N VAL A 352 -15.03 13.38 1.68
CA VAL A 352 -13.72 12.79 1.38
C VAL A 352 -13.08 12.21 2.66
N SER A 353 -13.19 12.90 3.79
CA SER A 353 -12.69 12.39 5.08
C SER A 353 -13.38 11.08 5.48
N LEU A 354 -14.71 11.00 5.41
CA LEU A 354 -15.45 9.76 5.75
C LEU A 354 -15.10 8.60 4.81
N LEU A 355 -14.98 8.88 3.51
CA LEU A 355 -14.54 7.88 2.53
C LEU A 355 -13.12 7.38 2.84
N ALA A 356 -12.24 8.27 3.28
CA ALA A 356 -10.85 7.97 3.60
C ALA A 356 -10.68 7.20 4.92
N ILE A 357 -11.33 7.64 6.01
CA ILE A 357 -11.30 6.92 7.31
C ILE A 357 -11.82 5.49 7.13
N SER A 358 -12.98 5.35 6.48
CA SER A 358 -13.55 4.02 6.22
C SER A 358 -12.63 3.18 5.34
N ASN A 359 -11.90 3.78 4.38
CA ASN A 359 -10.88 3.10 3.60
C ASN A 359 -9.74 2.55 4.46
N GLY A 360 -9.12 3.42 5.25
CA GLY A 360 -7.98 3.06 6.10
C GLY A 360 -8.34 1.98 7.10
N TYR A 361 -9.49 2.12 7.77
CA TYR A 361 -9.94 1.20 8.81
C TYR A 361 -10.26 -0.20 8.25
N ILE A 362 -11.12 -0.28 7.24
CA ILE A 362 -11.58 -1.56 6.68
C ILE A 362 -10.44 -2.30 6.01
N LEU A 363 -9.60 -1.61 5.21
CA LEU A 363 -8.48 -2.23 4.53
C LEU A 363 -7.46 -2.79 5.52
N SER A 364 -7.11 -2.01 6.54
CA SER A 364 -6.14 -2.42 7.56
C SER A 364 -6.66 -3.56 8.43
N GLY A 365 -7.93 -3.50 8.84
CA GLY A 365 -8.59 -4.58 9.56
C GLY A 365 -8.64 -5.88 8.75
N ALA A 366 -9.07 -5.81 7.49
CA ALA A 366 -9.16 -6.98 6.62
C ALA A 366 -7.78 -7.64 6.41
N VAL A 367 -6.74 -6.86 6.12
CA VAL A 367 -5.39 -7.39 5.89
C VAL A 367 -4.80 -8.04 7.15
N MET A 368 -5.09 -7.51 8.34
CA MET A 368 -4.71 -8.14 9.61
C MET A 368 -5.43 -9.48 9.85
N MET A 369 -6.72 -9.53 9.57
CA MET A 369 -7.57 -10.70 9.86
C MET A 369 -7.30 -11.89 8.93
N ILE A 370 -6.99 -11.64 7.65
CA ILE A 370 -6.74 -12.69 6.65
C ILE A 370 -5.74 -13.76 7.14
N PRO A 371 -4.50 -13.40 7.58
CA PRO A 371 -3.54 -14.38 8.07
C PRO A 371 -3.78 -14.79 9.54
N GLU A 372 -4.52 -14.03 10.34
CA GLU A 372 -4.61 -14.25 11.79
C GLU A 372 -5.16 -15.64 12.15
N ASN A 373 -6.22 -16.06 11.46
CA ASN A 373 -6.94 -17.30 11.72
C ASN A 373 -6.32 -18.52 11.00
N LEU A 374 -5.19 -18.36 10.31
CA LEU A 374 -4.59 -19.41 9.49
C LEU A 374 -3.38 -20.06 10.18
N PRO A 375 -3.08 -21.34 9.89
CA PRO A 375 -1.84 -21.98 10.30
C PRO A 375 -0.61 -21.19 9.86
N ASN A 376 0.41 -21.11 10.72
CA ASN A 376 1.64 -20.35 10.47
C ASN A 376 2.32 -20.67 9.13
N LYS A 377 2.21 -21.90 8.65
CA LYS A 377 2.78 -22.35 7.36
C LYS A 377 2.20 -21.59 6.15
N ILE A 378 0.94 -21.13 6.24
CA ILE A 378 0.25 -20.48 5.12
C ILE A 378 -0.02 -18.99 5.36
N LYS A 379 0.24 -18.46 6.57
CA LYS A 379 0.07 -17.02 6.89
C LYS A 379 0.79 -16.12 5.88
N GLY A 380 2.06 -16.41 5.60
CA GLY A 380 2.85 -15.64 4.63
C GLY A 380 2.20 -15.63 3.25
N SER A 381 1.85 -16.79 2.70
CA SER A 381 1.19 -16.87 1.38
C SER A 381 -0.18 -16.17 1.35
N SER A 382 -0.98 -16.27 2.41
CA SER A 382 -2.28 -15.59 2.49
C SER A 382 -2.15 -14.06 2.50
N ALA A 383 -1.13 -13.52 3.17
CA ALA A 383 -0.88 -12.08 3.19
C ALA A 383 -0.31 -11.57 1.86
N MET A 384 0.48 -12.39 1.15
CA MET A 384 0.89 -12.09 -0.23
C MET A 384 -0.31 -12.03 -1.18
N LEU A 385 -1.28 -12.94 -1.01
CA LEU A 385 -2.53 -12.93 -1.77
C LEU A 385 -3.40 -11.71 -1.43
N ALA A 386 -3.45 -11.29 -0.16
CA ALA A 386 -4.11 -10.03 0.22
C ALA A 386 -3.52 -8.83 -0.54
N GLY A 387 -2.18 -8.76 -0.65
CA GLY A 387 -1.49 -7.75 -1.48
C GLY A 387 -1.90 -7.79 -2.96
N LEU A 388 -2.00 -8.97 -3.55
CA LEU A 388 -2.49 -9.14 -4.92
C LEU A 388 -3.95 -8.66 -5.08
N VAL A 389 -4.83 -9.02 -4.15
CA VAL A 389 -6.24 -8.61 -4.19
C VAL A 389 -6.37 -7.09 -4.13
N ILE A 390 -5.58 -6.41 -3.28
CA ILE A 390 -5.53 -4.95 -3.22
C ILE A 390 -5.15 -4.35 -4.57
N LEU A 391 -4.08 -4.85 -5.19
CA LEU A 391 -3.61 -4.35 -6.49
C LEU A 391 -4.62 -4.60 -7.60
N SER A 392 -5.33 -5.75 -7.55
CA SER A 392 -6.42 -6.04 -8.49
C SER A 392 -7.61 -5.11 -8.31
N ALA A 393 -7.97 -4.76 -7.07
CA ALA A 393 -9.06 -3.84 -6.77
C ALA A 393 -8.72 -2.42 -7.23
N ILE A 394 -7.47 -1.96 -7.07
CA ILE A 394 -7.01 -0.66 -7.59
C ILE A 394 -7.10 -0.64 -9.12
N PHE A 395 -6.63 -1.70 -9.80
CA PHE A 395 -6.71 -1.80 -11.25
C PHE A 395 -8.15 -1.76 -11.75
N LEU A 396 -9.04 -2.56 -11.15
CA LEU A 396 -10.47 -2.58 -11.47
C LEU A 396 -11.12 -1.22 -11.25
N GLY A 397 -10.81 -0.56 -10.12
CA GLY A 397 -11.31 0.78 -9.82
C GLY A 397 -10.89 1.82 -10.87
N LEU A 398 -9.65 1.78 -11.33
CA LEU A 398 -9.18 2.64 -12.44
C LEU A 398 -9.95 2.34 -13.73
N CYS A 399 -10.10 1.07 -14.11
CA CYS A 399 -10.87 0.68 -15.30
C CYS A 399 -12.33 1.15 -15.26
N LEU A 400 -12.97 1.13 -14.08
CA LEU A 400 -14.34 1.61 -13.89
C LEU A 400 -14.45 3.15 -13.89
N ALA A 401 -13.41 3.85 -13.43
CA ALA A 401 -13.40 5.32 -13.39
C ALA A 401 -13.39 5.96 -14.79
N PHE A 402 -12.75 5.33 -15.79
CA PHE A 402 -12.68 5.87 -17.16
C PHE A 402 -14.06 5.99 -17.83
N PRO A 403 -14.89 4.93 -17.91
CA PRO A 403 -16.25 5.04 -18.44
C PRO A 403 -17.12 6.03 -17.66
N LEU A 404 -16.99 6.09 -16.33
CA LEU A 404 -17.75 7.03 -15.51
C LEU A 404 -17.40 8.48 -15.83
N ASN A 405 -16.11 8.78 -16.01
CA ASN A 405 -15.66 10.10 -16.44
C ASN A 405 -16.16 10.41 -17.87
N TYR A 406 -16.09 9.44 -18.79
CA TYR A 406 -16.57 9.60 -20.16
C TYR A 406 -18.09 9.80 -20.25
N LEU A 407 -18.88 9.04 -19.49
CA LEU A 407 -20.33 9.21 -19.37
C LEU A 407 -20.70 10.58 -18.81
N SER A 408 -19.88 11.14 -17.91
CA SER A 408 -20.06 12.51 -17.42
C SER A 408 -19.73 13.59 -18.47
N LEU A 409 -19.03 13.23 -19.56
CA LEU A 409 -18.57 14.15 -20.61
C LEU A 409 -19.37 14.06 -21.92
N LEU A 410 -19.99 12.91 -22.22
CA LEU A 410 -20.62 12.60 -23.51
C LEU A 410 -21.85 13.44 -23.89
N GLU A 411 -22.45 14.18 -22.96
CA GLU A 411 -23.62 15.00 -23.28
C GLU A 411 -23.26 16.27 -24.10
N ASN A 412 -21.97 16.65 -24.18
CA ASN A 412 -21.52 17.81 -24.92
C ASN A 412 -21.63 17.68 -26.46
N SER A 413 -21.63 16.48 -27.04
CA SER A 413 -21.71 16.33 -28.50
C SER A 413 -23.15 16.34 -29.04
N ASN A 414 -24.14 16.03 -28.21
CA ASN A 414 -25.54 16.02 -28.61
C ASN A 414 -26.24 17.36 -28.36
N SER A 415 -25.75 18.19 -27.44
CA SER A 415 -26.25 19.55 -27.23
C SER A 415 -25.59 20.61 -28.13
N ALA A 416 -24.43 20.32 -28.74
CA ALA A 416 -23.76 21.22 -29.68
C ALA A 416 -24.37 21.22 -31.10
N ASN A 417 -25.30 20.30 -31.41
CA ASN A 417 -26.03 20.25 -32.68
C ASN A 417 -27.45 20.85 -32.59
N LEU A 418 -27.75 21.63 -31.54
CA LEU A 418 -29.09 22.22 -31.34
C LEU A 418 -29.10 23.73 -31.10
N ILE A 419 -27.98 24.41 -31.34
CA ILE A 419 -27.96 25.86 -31.51
C ILE A 419 -27.13 26.16 -32.76
N ILE A 420 -27.89 26.57 -33.78
CA ILE A 420 -27.57 26.99 -35.17
C ILE A 420 -26.12 27.44 -35.41
#